data_AF-A0A818WM88-F1
#
_entry.id   AF-A0A818WM88-F1
#
_cell.length_a   1.000
_cell.length_b   1.000
_cell.length_c   1.000
_cell.angle_alpha   90.00
_cell.angle_beta   90.00
_cell.angle_gamma   90.00
#
_symmetry.space_group_name_H-M   'P 1'
#
loop_
_entity.id
_entity.type
_entity.pdbx_description
1 polymer ?
#
loop_
_entity_poly.entity_id
_entity_poly.type
_entity_poly.pdbx_seq_one_letter_code
_entity_poly.pdbx_strand_id
1 'polypeptide(L)'
;MVSVLHAYLNYSLNNECPQSGKINLLKQHYRNVLPRSIDYYLLIDSLNLLFGVIYEFFSKDSIAHGIYLQSLEPYILTNRFDTILPTVLKDFINYCIDNNNLNQLEQCLDRLNVSCLDLDQIIEITRKYEVYMTLLHIYSKGFKDFTTILKEIIEKLEDIFIGNNGTSYSTKMTLIGNQALVFIQTILVGDMYSFSGRLSYDMVHFRRNE
;
A
#
# COMPACT_ATOMS: atom_id res chain seq x y z
N MET A 1 -12.29 22.82 -22.37
CA MET A 1 -12.06 21.37 -22.55
C MET A 1 -12.24 20.60 -21.24
N VAL A 2 -11.59 21.02 -20.14
CA VAL A 2 -11.80 20.47 -18.78
C VAL A 2 -13.26 20.55 -18.31
N SER A 3 -13.98 21.63 -18.63
CA SER A 3 -15.40 21.82 -18.27
C SER A 3 -16.36 20.81 -18.90
N VAL A 4 -16.11 20.40 -20.15
CA VAL A 4 -16.97 19.44 -20.88
C VAL A 4 -16.76 18.02 -20.36
N LEU A 5 -15.53 17.67 -20.00
CA LEU A 5 -15.20 16.37 -19.41
C LEU A 5 -15.61 16.28 -17.94
N HIS A 6 -15.50 17.36 -17.16
CA HIS A 6 -16.08 17.44 -15.82
C HIS A 6 -17.61 17.33 -15.89
N ALA A 7 -18.25 17.94 -16.90
CA ALA A 7 -19.67 17.77 -17.18
C ALA A 7 -20.01 16.35 -17.63
N TYR A 8 -19.17 15.70 -18.43
CA TYR A 8 -19.33 14.30 -18.84
C TYR A 8 -19.14 13.34 -17.68
N LEU A 9 -18.15 13.55 -16.81
CA LEU A 9 -17.96 12.75 -15.60
C LEU A 9 -19.13 12.97 -14.65
N ASN A 10 -19.55 14.20 -14.41
CA ASN A 10 -20.77 14.46 -13.65
C ASN A 10 -22.00 13.81 -14.28
N TYR A 11 -22.12 13.80 -15.60
CA TYR A 11 -23.23 13.16 -16.31
C TYR A 11 -23.16 11.63 -16.23
N SER A 12 -22.00 11.03 -16.46
CA SER A 12 -21.80 9.57 -16.41
C SER A 12 -21.88 9.03 -14.98
N LEU A 13 -21.45 9.83 -13.99
CA LEU A 13 -21.52 9.49 -12.57
C LEU A 13 -22.90 9.75 -11.96
N ASN A 14 -23.68 10.74 -12.43
CA ASN A 14 -25.00 11.07 -11.87
C ASN A 14 -26.19 10.56 -12.70
N ASN A 15 -26.12 10.59 -14.04
CA ASN A 15 -27.27 10.38 -14.92
C ASN A 15 -27.27 9.04 -15.68
N GLU A 16 -26.12 8.37 -15.83
CA GLU A 16 -26.05 6.99 -16.34
C GLU A 16 -25.99 5.93 -15.24
N CYS A 17 -26.31 6.30 -14.00
CA CYS A 17 -26.54 5.33 -12.94
C CYS A 17 -27.73 4.42 -13.32
N PRO A 18 -27.52 3.10 -13.48
CA PRO A 18 -28.60 2.20 -13.89
C PRO A 18 -29.77 2.32 -12.92
N GLN A 19 -30.94 2.70 -13.45
CA GLN A 19 -32.16 2.86 -12.66
C GLN A 19 -32.57 1.52 -12.07
N SER A 20 -32.27 1.35 -10.77
CA SER A 20 -32.77 0.31 -9.87
C SER A 20 -32.43 -1.14 -10.23
N GLY A 21 -31.65 -1.81 -9.37
CA GLY A 21 -31.75 -3.26 -9.18
C GLY A 21 -30.47 -4.10 -9.30
N LYS A 22 -29.34 -3.58 -9.78
CA LYS A 22 -28.08 -4.36 -9.75
C LYS A 22 -26.92 -3.47 -9.30
N ILE A 23 -26.65 -3.49 -8.00
CA ILE A 23 -25.40 -2.99 -7.41
C ILE A 23 -24.19 -3.44 -8.24
N ASN A 24 -24.22 -4.67 -8.79
CA ASN A 24 -23.18 -5.20 -9.67
C ASN A 24 -22.98 -4.41 -10.97
N LEU A 25 -24.06 -3.93 -11.60
CA LEU A 25 -23.96 -3.10 -12.82
C LEU A 25 -23.34 -1.74 -12.49
N LEU A 26 -23.71 -1.15 -11.35
CA LEU A 26 -23.13 0.10 -10.87
C LEU A 26 -21.63 -0.06 -10.55
N LYS A 27 -21.25 -1.16 -9.88
CA LYS A 27 -19.84 -1.51 -9.62
C LYS A 27 -19.06 -1.64 -10.93
N GLN A 28 -19.63 -2.29 -11.93
CA GLN A 28 -18.98 -2.47 -13.24
C GLN A 28 -18.83 -1.15 -14.00
N HIS A 29 -19.83 -0.27 -13.92
CA HIS A 29 -19.73 1.08 -14.47
C HIS A 29 -18.55 1.86 -13.88
N TYR A 30 -18.48 1.95 -12.54
CA TYR A 30 -17.38 2.63 -11.87
C TYR A 30 -16.01 2.05 -12.22
N ARG A 31 -15.88 0.72 -12.27
CA ARG A 31 -14.63 0.06 -12.68
C ARG A 31 -14.18 0.39 -14.10
N ASN A 32 -15.10 0.72 -14.99
CA ASN A 32 -14.78 1.08 -16.37
C ASN A 32 -14.45 2.57 -16.53
N VAL A 33 -15.15 3.44 -15.79
CA VAL A 33 -15.02 4.90 -15.91
C VAL A 33 -13.82 5.44 -15.12
N LEU A 34 -13.56 4.89 -13.92
CA LEU A 34 -12.51 5.41 -13.03
C LEU A 34 -11.11 5.38 -13.63
N PRO A 35 -10.60 4.28 -14.21
CA PRO A 35 -9.26 4.26 -14.80
C PRO A 35 -9.08 5.32 -15.88
N ARG A 36 -10.07 5.47 -16.77
CA ARG A 36 -10.03 6.50 -17.83
C ARG A 36 -10.04 7.92 -17.26
N SER A 37 -10.74 8.11 -16.14
CA SER A 37 -10.78 9.37 -15.42
C SER A 37 -9.41 9.68 -14.80
N ILE A 38 -8.78 8.69 -14.15
CA ILE A 38 -7.46 8.81 -13.55
C ILE A 38 -6.41 9.12 -14.63
N ASP A 39 -6.41 8.36 -15.73
CA ASP A 39 -5.53 8.60 -16.88
C ASP A 39 -5.65 10.05 -17.38
N TYR A 40 -6.87 10.57 -17.47
CA TYR A 40 -7.11 11.94 -17.86
C TYR A 40 -6.53 12.95 -16.86
N TYR A 41 -6.83 12.81 -15.56
CA TYR A 41 -6.30 13.72 -14.54
C TYR A 41 -4.78 13.69 -14.44
N LEU A 42 -4.15 12.55 -14.73
CA LEU A 42 -2.70 12.43 -14.89
C LEU A 42 -2.20 13.20 -16.12
N LEU A 43 -2.87 13.10 -17.27
CA LEU A 43 -2.49 13.81 -18.50
C LEU A 43 -2.60 15.34 -18.40
N ILE A 44 -3.58 15.84 -17.64
CA ILE A 44 -3.78 17.29 -17.43
C ILE A 44 -3.11 17.81 -16.15
N ASP A 45 -2.29 16.99 -15.49
CA ASP A 45 -1.56 17.31 -14.25
C ASP A 45 -2.45 17.97 -13.17
N SER A 46 -3.66 17.44 -13.00
CA SER A 46 -4.69 18.00 -12.12
C SER A 46 -5.09 17.02 -11.02
N LEU A 47 -4.10 16.48 -10.31
CA LEU A 47 -4.29 15.54 -9.20
C LEU A 47 -5.13 16.12 -8.05
N ASN A 48 -5.13 17.45 -7.88
CA ASN A 48 -5.97 18.15 -6.91
C ASN A 48 -7.47 17.90 -7.14
N LEU A 49 -7.91 17.73 -8.39
CA LEU A 49 -9.31 17.41 -8.69
C LEU A 49 -9.62 15.93 -8.45
N LEU A 50 -8.67 15.04 -8.75
CA LEU A 50 -8.80 13.60 -8.51
C LEU A 50 -8.90 13.28 -7.02
N PHE A 51 -8.02 13.86 -6.20
CA PHE A 51 -7.97 13.64 -4.76
C PHE A 51 -8.85 14.60 -3.94
N GLY A 52 -9.47 15.58 -4.61
CA GLY A 52 -10.45 16.50 -4.02
C GLY A 52 -11.87 16.16 -4.45
N VAL A 53 -12.34 16.76 -5.55
CA VAL A 53 -13.74 16.68 -6.00
C VAL A 53 -14.19 15.25 -6.28
N ILE A 54 -13.36 14.46 -6.98
CA ILE A 54 -13.72 13.08 -7.33
C ILE A 54 -13.69 12.21 -6.08
N TYR A 55 -12.67 12.34 -5.23
CA TYR A 55 -12.62 11.63 -3.96
C TYR A 55 -13.85 11.92 -3.09
N GLU A 56 -14.28 13.19 -2.94
CA GLU A 56 -15.49 13.57 -2.19
C GLU A 56 -16.77 13.00 -2.80
N PHE A 57 -16.82 12.82 -4.12
CA PHE A 57 -17.95 12.19 -4.78
C PHE A 57 -18.05 10.70 -4.40
N PHE A 58 -16.93 9.99 -4.48
CA PHE A 58 -16.87 8.55 -4.23
C PHE A 58 -16.89 8.19 -2.74
N SER A 59 -16.44 9.08 -1.84
CA SER A 59 -16.41 8.82 -0.38
C SER A 59 -17.79 8.74 0.29
N LYS A 60 -18.85 9.20 -0.40
CA LYS A 60 -20.23 9.19 0.14
C LYS A 60 -20.85 7.79 0.21
N ASP A 61 -20.39 6.85 -0.61
CA ASP A 61 -20.90 5.49 -0.69
C ASP A 61 -19.75 4.50 -0.50
N SER A 62 -19.88 3.56 0.44
CA SER A 62 -18.78 2.65 0.80
C SER A 62 -18.35 1.74 -0.35
N ILE A 63 -19.29 1.34 -1.21
CA ILE A 63 -19.00 0.49 -2.37
C ILE A 63 -18.24 1.30 -3.42
N ALA A 64 -18.72 2.48 -3.75
CA ALA A 64 -18.09 3.38 -4.71
C ALA A 64 -16.69 3.79 -4.23
N HIS A 65 -16.56 4.13 -2.95
CA HIS A 65 -15.29 4.47 -2.32
C HIS A 65 -14.27 3.34 -2.42
N GLY A 66 -14.68 2.10 -2.10
CA GLY A 66 -13.80 0.94 -2.23
C GLY A 66 -13.32 0.71 -3.67
N ILE A 67 -14.18 0.94 -4.68
CA ILE A 67 -13.77 0.83 -6.09
C ILE A 67 -12.81 1.96 -6.48
N TYR A 68 -13.04 3.18 -5.98
CA TYR A 68 -12.12 4.30 -6.18
C TYR A 68 -10.73 3.97 -5.63
N LEU A 69 -10.64 3.53 -4.37
CA LEU A 69 -9.36 3.15 -3.74
C LEU A 69 -8.69 1.99 -4.47
N GLN A 70 -9.46 0.97 -4.85
CA GLN A 70 -8.96 -0.15 -5.67
C GLN A 70 -8.36 0.34 -7.00
N SER A 71 -8.99 1.34 -7.62
CA SER A 71 -8.55 1.86 -8.91
C SER A 71 -7.26 2.68 -8.83
N LEU A 72 -6.87 3.18 -7.65
CA LEU A 72 -5.61 3.90 -7.44
C LEU A 72 -4.39 2.96 -7.42
N GLU A 73 -4.56 1.73 -6.94
CA GLU A 73 -3.48 0.75 -6.78
C GLU A 73 -2.53 0.63 -8.00
N PRO A 74 -2.99 0.36 -9.23
CA PRO A 74 -2.10 0.21 -10.39
C PRO A 74 -1.30 1.48 -10.72
N TYR A 75 -1.84 2.65 -10.42
CA TYR A 75 -1.18 3.93 -10.66
C TYR A 75 -0.12 4.25 -9.59
N ILE A 76 -0.38 3.85 -8.34
CA ILE A 76 0.61 3.90 -7.26
C ILE A 76 1.79 2.99 -7.61
N LEU A 77 1.51 1.73 -7.99
CA LEU A 77 2.54 0.75 -8.31
C LEU A 77 3.43 1.14 -9.49
N THR A 78 2.89 1.92 -10.44
CA THR A 78 3.60 2.40 -11.62
C THR A 78 4.26 3.76 -11.43
N ASN A 79 4.33 4.29 -10.20
CA ASN A 79 4.90 5.61 -9.87
C ASN A 79 4.30 6.74 -10.72
N ARG A 80 2.99 6.69 -10.97
CA ARG A 80 2.30 7.72 -11.76
C ARG A 80 1.83 8.91 -10.93
N PHE A 81 1.77 8.76 -9.61
CA PHE A 81 1.41 9.84 -8.70
C PHE A 81 2.67 10.44 -8.08
N ASP A 82 2.89 11.74 -8.30
CA ASP A 82 3.96 12.48 -7.64
C ASP A 82 3.63 12.75 -6.17
N THR A 83 2.36 13.07 -5.88
CA THR A 83 1.84 13.29 -4.53
C THR A 83 0.41 12.77 -4.39
N ILE A 84 0.07 12.22 -3.22
CA ILE A 84 -1.28 11.79 -2.86
C ILE A 84 -1.70 12.55 -1.60
N LEU A 85 -2.95 13.00 -1.54
CA LEU A 85 -3.47 13.69 -0.36
C LEU A 85 -3.45 12.76 0.86
N PRO A 86 -3.00 13.21 2.05
CA PRO A 86 -2.89 12.35 3.23
C PRO A 86 -4.19 11.65 3.62
N THR A 87 -5.34 12.30 3.43
CA THR A 87 -6.67 11.72 3.68
C THR A 87 -6.97 10.52 2.78
N VAL A 88 -6.72 10.67 1.48
CA VAL A 88 -6.92 9.60 0.49
C VAL A 88 -6.00 8.42 0.77
N LEU A 89 -4.74 8.71 1.11
CA LEU A 89 -3.77 7.67 1.42
C LEU A 89 -4.13 6.90 2.70
N LYS A 90 -4.61 7.59 3.74
CA LYS A 90 -5.11 6.94 4.96
C LYS A 90 -6.27 5.98 4.65
N ASP A 91 -7.23 6.42 3.84
CA ASP A 91 -8.36 5.58 3.47
C ASP A 91 -7.92 4.40 2.58
N PHE A 92 -6.95 4.61 1.68
CA PHE A 92 -6.35 3.54 0.90
C PHE A 92 -5.71 2.46 1.79
N ILE A 93 -4.94 2.87 2.80
CA ILE A 93 -4.33 1.95 3.77
C ILE A 93 -5.39 1.13 4.49
N ASN A 94 -6.42 1.80 5.04
CA ASN A 94 -7.54 1.14 5.72
C ASN A 94 -8.28 0.16 4.80
N TYR A 95 -8.52 0.56 3.55
CA TYR A 95 -9.16 -0.29 2.55
C TYR A 95 -8.33 -1.55 2.25
N CYS A 96 -7.01 -1.44 2.10
CA CYS A 96 -6.17 -2.63 1.88
C CYS A 96 -6.22 -3.58 3.09
N ILE A 97 -6.22 -3.03 4.30
CA ILE A 97 -6.31 -3.77 5.54
C ILE A 97 -7.64 -4.52 5.66
N ASP A 98 -8.75 -3.82 5.45
CA ASP A 98 -10.10 -4.38 5.57
C ASP A 98 -10.34 -5.52 4.56
N ASN A 99 -9.65 -5.50 3.43
CA ASN A 99 -9.69 -6.54 2.40
C ASN A 99 -8.61 -7.63 2.55
N ASN A 100 -7.81 -7.63 3.63
CA ASN A 100 -6.67 -8.53 3.84
C ASN A 100 -5.59 -8.48 2.73
N ASN A 101 -5.47 -7.35 2.05
CA ASN A 101 -4.55 -7.14 0.93
C ASN A 101 -3.20 -6.55 1.40
N LEU A 102 -2.62 -7.12 2.47
CA LEU A 102 -1.39 -6.60 3.08
C LEU A 102 -0.19 -6.63 2.12
N ASN A 103 -0.09 -7.65 1.27
CA ASN A 103 0.98 -7.74 0.27
C ASN A 103 0.91 -6.63 -0.78
N GLN A 104 -0.29 -6.16 -1.12
CA GLN A 104 -0.48 -5.04 -2.04
C GLN A 104 -0.19 -3.72 -1.34
N LEU A 105 -0.63 -3.59 -0.09
CA LEU A 105 -0.31 -2.44 0.76
C LEU A 105 1.20 -2.22 0.87
N GLU A 106 1.97 -3.28 1.13
CA GLU A 106 3.43 -3.24 1.15
C GLU A 106 4.02 -2.66 -0.14
N GLN A 107 3.60 -3.19 -1.28
CA GLN A 107 4.12 -2.75 -2.58
C GLN A 107 3.73 -1.31 -2.90
N CYS A 108 2.54 -0.87 -2.47
CA CYS A 108 2.10 0.50 -2.67
C CYS A 108 2.86 1.48 -1.77
N LEU A 109 3.05 1.15 -0.49
CA LEU A 109 3.75 2.02 0.46
C LEU A 109 5.23 2.25 0.10
N ASP A 110 5.88 1.29 -0.58
CA ASP A 110 7.24 1.48 -1.14
C ASP A 110 7.32 2.57 -2.21
N ARG A 111 6.30 2.63 -3.06
CA ARG A 111 6.24 3.55 -4.20
C ARG A 111 5.81 4.95 -3.79
N LEU A 112 5.15 5.06 -2.65
CA LEU A 112 4.69 6.33 -2.11
C LEU A 112 5.81 7.05 -1.38
N ASN A 113 5.87 8.36 -1.58
CA ASN A 113 6.82 9.19 -0.86
C ASN A 113 6.40 9.29 0.61
N VAL A 114 7.02 8.49 1.47
CA VAL A 114 6.77 8.43 2.91
C VAL A 114 6.97 9.79 3.62
N SER A 115 7.67 10.75 2.99
CA SER A 115 7.80 12.12 3.50
C SER A 115 6.49 12.91 3.51
N CYS A 116 5.47 12.48 2.77
CA CYS A 116 4.15 13.14 2.72
C CYS A 116 3.17 12.63 3.79
N LEU A 117 3.60 11.70 4.65
CA LEU A 117 2.76 10.97 5.58
C LEU A 117 3.01 11.36 7.03
N ASP A 118 1.97 11.25 7.85
CA ASP A 118 2.11 11.16 9.30
C ASP A 118 2.76 9.80 9.62
N LEU A 119 4.10 9.82 9.76
CA LEU A 119 4.92 8.63 9.98
C LEU A 119 4.48 7.84 11.21
N ASP A 120 4.05 8.53 12.26
CA ASP A 120 3.65 7.89 13.52
C ASP A 120 2.41 7.02 13.31
N GLN A 121 1.42 7.52 12.56
CA GLN A 121 0.21 6.75 12.22
C GLN A 121 0.53 5.52 11.36
N ILE A 122 1.43 5.62 10.39
CA ILE A 122 1.79 4.47 9.55
C ILE A 122 2.57 3.43 10.34
N ILE A 123 3.47 3.86 11.21
CA ILE A 123 4.19 2.96 12.11
C ILE A 123 3.21 2.19 12.99
N GLU A 124 2.20 2.87 13.56
CA GLU A 124 1.17 2.22 14.38
C GLU A 124 0.40 1.16 13.57
N ILE A 125 -0.03 1.51 12.36
CA ILE A 125 -0.76 0.59 11.47
C ILE A 125 0.12 -0.59 11.05
N THR A 126 1.34 -0.34 10.58
CA THR A 126 2.26 -1.39 10.10
C THR A 126 2.65 -2.34 11.21
N ARG A 127 2.83 -1.86 12.46
CA ARG A 127 3.00 -2.72 13.64
C ARG A 127 1.77 -3.57 13.91
N LYS A 128 0.58 -2.96 13.92
CA LYS A 128 -0.69 -3.65 14.21
C LYS A 128 -0.98 -4.78 13.24
N TYR A 129 -0.69 -4.60 11.95
CA TYR A 129 -0.92 -5.60 10.90
C TYR A 129 0.33 -6.41 10.55
N GLU A 130 1.42 -6.22 11.30
CA GLU A 130 2.69 -6.97 11.17
C GLU A 130 3.31 -6.89 9.77
N VAL A 131 3.27 -5.70 9.19
CA VAL A 131 3.79 -5.33 7.86
C VAL A 131 5.25 -4.88 7.98
N TYR A 132 6.14 -5.82 8.29
CA TYR A 132 7.52 -5.54 8.70
C TYR A 132 8.40 -4.92 7.60
N MET A 133 8.16 -5.21 6.32
CA MET A 133 8.93 -4.59 5.23
C MET A 133 8.77 -3.08 5.20
N THR A 134 7.52 -2.63 5.30
CA THR A 134 7.22 -1.21 5.33
C THR A 134 7.85 -0.56 6.56
N LEU A 135 7.77 -1.22 7.72
CA LEU A 135 8.37 -0.72 8.94
C LEU A 135 9.90 -0.57 8.81
N LEU A 136 10.58 -1.57 8.26
CA LEU A 136 12.02 -1.52 7.95
C LEU A 136 12.36 -0.36 7.00
N HIS A 137 11.57 -0.19 5.94
CA HIS A 137 11.77 0.90 4.99
C HIS A 137 11.62 2.28 5.65
N ILE A 138 10.58 2.47 6.48
CA ILE A 138 10.34 3.72 7.21
C ILE A 138 11.51 4.04 8.15
N TYR A 139 11.96 3.06 8.93
CA TYR A 139 13.05 3.24 9.89
C TYR A 139 14.39 3.51 9.20
N SER A 140 14.68 2.86 8.07
CA SER A 140 15.88 3.14 7.28
C SER A 140 15.82 4.50 6.58
N LYS A 141 14.74 4.80 5.85
CA LYS A 141 14.68 5.98 4.98
C LYS A 141 14.23 7.25 5.71
N GLY A 142 13.23 7.11 6.58
CA GLY A 142 12.63 8.22 7.33
C GLY A 142 13.48 8.63 8.54
N PHE A 143 13.84 7.66 9.39
CA PHE A 143 14.52 7.94 10.65
C PHE A 143 16.03 7.77 10.62
N LYS A 144 16.56 7.00 9.65
CA LYS A 144 17.95 6.51 9.66
C LYS A 144 18.31 5.82 10.98
N ASP A 145 17.33 5.17 11.60
CA ASP A 145 17.48 4.43 12.84
C ASP A 145 17.31 2.94 12.55
N PHE A 146 18.46 2.27 12.44
CA PHE A 146 18.52 0.85 12.13
C PHE A 146 18.46 -0.02 13.39
N THR A 147 18.93 0.52 14.51
CA THR A 147 19.09 -0.24 15.76
C THR A 147 17.75 -0.50 16.42
N THR A 148 16.89 0.53 16.49
CA THR A 148 15.57 0.42 17.13
C THR A 148 14.71 -0.62 16.42
N ILE A 149 14.67 -0.58 15.08
CA ILE A 149 13.85 -1.51 14.30
C ILE A 149 14.38 -2.94 14.33
N LEU A 150 15.70 -3.13 14.33
CA LEU A 150 16.29 -4.47 14.44
C LEU A 150 16.00 -5.09 15.80
N LYS A 151 16.09 -4.30 16.88
CA LYS A 151 15.74 -4.76 18.22
C LYS A 151 14.27 -5.21 18.28
N GLU A 152 13.36 -4.38 17.76
CA GLU A 152 11.93 -4.70 17.70
C GLU A 152 11.64 -5.99 16.92
N ILE A 153 12.32 -6.22 15.80
CA ILE A 153 12.16 -7.45 15.02
C ILE A 153 12.68 -8.68 15.76
N ILE A 154 13.84 -8.57 16.42
CA ILE A 154 14.42 -9.68 17.19
C ILE A 154 13.49 -10.07 18.34
N GLU A 155 13.01 -9.09 19.12
CA GLU A 155 12.04 -9.33 20.20
C GLU A 155 10.78 -10.03 19.67
N LYS A 156 10.25 -9.61 18.52
CA LYS A 156 9.12 -10.28 17.90
C LYS A 156 9.42 -11.72 17.49
N LEU A 157 10.58 -11.99 16.90
CA LEU A 157 10.99 -13.34 16.50
C LEU A 157 11.11 -14.26 17.72
N GLU A 158 11.65 -13.74 18.83
CA GLU A 158 11.71 -14.45 20.11
C GLU A 158 10.31 -14.77 20.65
N ASP A 159 9.40 -13.80 20.66
CA ASP A 159 8.01 -14.00 21.09
C ASP A 159 7.30 -15.10 20.28
N ILE A 160 7.46 -15.08 18.95
CA ILE A 160 6.90 -16.10 18.06
C ILE A 160 7.50 -17.47 18.35
N PHE A 161 8.82 -17.53 18.60
CA PHE A 161 9.52 -18.78 18.89
C PHE A 161 9.05 -19.40 20.22
N ILE A 162 8.93 -18.59 21.27
CA ILE A 162 8.45 -19.00 22.59
C ILE A 162 6.99 -19.47 22.49
N GLY A 163 6.14 -18.74 21.76
CA GLY A 163 4.74 -19.11 21.53
C GLY A 163 4.56 -20.45 20.81
N ASN A 164 5.53 -20.87 20.00
CA ASN A 164 5.53 -22.15 19.29
C ASN A 164 6.19 -23.30 20.09
N ASN A 165 6.35 -23.14 21.40
CA ASN A 165 7.03 -24.09 22.30
C ASN A 165 8.46 -24.45 21.84
N GLY A 166 9.11 -23.60 21.03
CA GLY A 166 10.45 -23.86 20.49
C GLY A 166 10.55 -25.07 19.53
N THR A 167 9.43 -25.56 18.99
CA THR A 167 9.41 -26.84 18.24
C THR A 167 9.38 -26.69 16.72
N SER A 168 9.00 -25.52 16.17
CA SER A 168 8.96 -25.31 14.72
C SER A 168 9.05 -23.83 14.31
N TYR A 169 9.85 -23.56 13.28
CA TYR A 169 9.93 -22.25 12.63
C TYR A 169 8.70 -22.06 11.72
N SER A 170 7.82 -21.12 12.07
CA SER A 170 6.66 -20.82 11.23
C SER A 170 7.09 -20.12 9.94
N THR A 171 6.30 -20.25 8.87
CA THR A 171 6.53 -19.54 7.60
C THR A 171 6.66 -18.03 7.82
N LYS A 172 5.91 -17.49 8.77
CA LYS A 172 5.93 -16.07 9.16
C LYS A 172 7.25 -15.67 9.84
N MET A 173 7.74 -16.51 10.76
CA MET A 173 9.03 -16.30 11.42
C MET A 173 10.17 -16.32 10.40
N THR A 174 10.16 -17.28 9.47
CA THR A 174 11.14 -17.36 8.38
C THR A 174 11.08 -16.13 7.48
N LEU A 175 9.88 -15.66 7.14
CA LEU A 175 9.72 -14.45 6.33
C LEU A 175 10.34 -13.21 7.02
N ILE A 176 9.98 -12.96 8.28
CA ILE A 176 10.48 -11.82 9.05
C ILE A 176 12.01 -11.91 9.25
N GLY A 177 12.52 -13.10 9.53
CA GLY A 177 13.97 -13.34 9.65
C GLY A 177 14.72 -13.04 8.36
N ASN A 178 14.22 -13.52 7.22
CA ASN A 178 14.81 -13.23 5.91
C ASN A 178 14.80 -11.73 5.58
N GLN A 179 13.69 -11.07 5.89
CA GLN A 179 13.54 -9.64 5.75
C GLN A 179 14.59 -8.85 6.55
N ALA A 180 14.82 -9.25 7.81
CA ALA A 180 15.85 -8.66 8.67
C ALA A 180 17.27 -8.91 8.14
N LEU A 181 17.55 -10.11 7.61
CA LEU A 181 18.87 -10.43 7.05
C LEU A 181 19.22 -9.54 5.85
N VAL A 182 18.27 -9.34 4.93
CA VAL A 182 18.46 -8.42 3.81
C VAL A 182 18.65 -7.01 4.34
N PHE A 183 17.84 -6.59 5.30
CA PHE A 183 17.96 -5.26 5.89
C PHE A 183 19.36 -4.98 6.43
N ILE A 184 19.90 -5.91 7.22
CA ILE A 184 21.26 -5.84 7.74
C ILE A 184 22.28 -5.78 6.59
N GLN A 185 22.14 -6.64 5.59
CA GLN A 185 23.03 -6.63 4.42
C GLN A 185 23.03 -5.27 3.73
N THR A 186 21.87 -4.68 3.47
CA THR A 186 21.76 -3.38 2.78
C THR A 186 22.43 -2.27 3.58
N ILE A 187 22.24 -2.25 4.90
CA ILE A 187 22.88 -1.29 5.80
C ILE A 187 24.41 -1.42 5.76
N LEU A 188 24.93 -2.66 5.80
CA LEU A 188 26.37 -2.90 5.80
C LEU A 188 27.06 -2.46 4.50
N VAL A 189 26.34 -2.47 3.39
CA VAL A 189 26.81 -1.95 2.09
C VAL A 189 26.77 -0.41 2.04
N GLY A 190 26.15 0.23 3.04
CA GLY A 190 25.97 1.68 3.09
C GLY A 190 24.83 2.18 2.20
N ASP A 191 23.95 1.29 1.77
CA ASP A 191 22.78 1.62 0.96
C ASP A 191 21.53 1.75 1.83
N MET A 192 20.51 2.43 1.33
CA MET A 192 19.22 2.57 2.00
C MET A 192 18.35 1.36 1.68
N TYR A 193 17.60 0.85 2.66
CA TYR A 193 16.79 -0.34 2.46
C TYR A 193 15.67 -0.10 1.44
N SER A 194 15.82 -0.69 0.25
CA SER A 194 14.81 -0.69 -0.81
C SER A 194 14.04 -2.01 -0.85
N PHE A 195 12.73 -1.95 -1.14
CA PHE A 195 11.87 -3.14 -1.26
C PHE A 195 12.29 -4.13 -2.36
N SER A 196 13.20 -3.75 -3.27
CA SER A 196 13.83 -4.66 -4.24
C SER A 196 14.68 -5.76 -3.59
N GLY A 197 15.05 -5.62 -2.31
CA GLY A 197 15.84 -6.58 -1.54
C GLY A 197 15.07 -7.83 -1.08
N ARG A 198 13.98 -8.25 -1.71
CA ARG A 198 13.36 -9.53 -1.32
C ARG A 198 14.31 -10.68 -1.68
N LEU A 199 14.76 -11.45 -0.69
CA LEU A 199 15.31 -12.78 -0.93
C LEU A 199 14.22 -13.60 -1.62
N SER A 200 14.44 -14.02 -2.87
CA SER A 200 13.55 -14.96 -3.54
C SER A 200 13.43 -16.22 -2.67
N TYR A 201 12.23 -16.78 -2.52
CA TYR A 201 12.01 -18.00 -1.74
C TYR A 201 12.93 -19.15 -2.18
N ASP A 202 13.31 -19.19 -3.46
CA ASP A 202 14.23 -20.18 -4.02
C ASP A 202 15.69 -20.00 -3.53
N MET A 203 16.09 -18.79 -3.13
CA MET A 203 17.42 -18.50 -2.61
C MET A 203 17.58 -18.80 -1.11
N VAL A 204 16.49 -19.15 -0.41
CA VAL A 204 16.48 -19.44 1.04
C VAL A 204 16.84 -20.89 1.35
N HIS A 205 17.04 -21.74 0.33
CA HIS A 205 17.60 -23.06 0.52
C HIS A 205 19.12 -22.97 0.78
N PHE A 206 19.50 -22.76 2.04
CA PHE A 206 20.81 -23.20 2.51
C PHE A 206 20.86 -24.71 2.35
N ARG A 207 21.47 -25.19 1.26
CA ARG A 207 21.87 -26.59 1.14
C ARG A 207 22.74 -26.89 2.36
N ARG A 208 22.21 -27.68 3.30
CA ARG A 208 23.07 -28.36 4.29
C ARG A 208 24.00 -29.24 3.47
N ASN A 209 25.26 -28.83 3.37
CA ASN A 209 26.29 -29.76 2.92
C ASN A 209 26.40 -30.82 4.03
N GLU A 210 25.93 -32.02 3.71
CA GLU A 210 26.27 -33.25 4.42
C GLU A 210 27.77 -33.54 4.30
#